data_AF-A0A6G3D1N0-F1
#
_entry.id   AF-A0A6G3D1N0-F1
#
_cell.length_a   1.000
_cell.length_b   1.000
_cell.length_c   1.000
_cell.angle_alpha   90.00
_cell.angle_beta   90.00
_cell.angle_gamma   90.00
#
_symmetry.space_group_name_H-M   'P 1'
#
loop_
_entity.id
_entity.type
_entity.pdbx_description
1 polymer ?
#
loop_
_entity_poly.entity_id
_entity_poly.type
_entity_poly.pdbx_seq_one_letter_code
_entity_poly.pdbx_strand_id
1 'polypeptide(L)'
;MHVPHLPRVRPIRTLFSALCTVALGAGLLAGAGPATATAEAPAAQAAAGSKVVGYFTEWGVYDRNYHVKNIESSGSADKLTHINYSFGNVTGGKCAMGDAYAATDRAYTAADSVDGVADTWDQPLRGNFNQL
;
A
#
# COMPACT_ATOMS: atom_id res chain seq x y z
N MET A 1 -35.60 -33.02 38.22
CA MET A 1 -35.00 -31.84 38.89
C MET A 1 -34.67 -30.83 37.80
N HIS A 2 -35.52 -29.82 37.65
CA HIS A 2 -35.44 -28.77 36.64
C HIS A 2 -35.68 -27.47 37.39
N VAL A 3 -34.65 -26.62 37.48
CA VAL A 3 -34.75 -25.30 38.11
C VAL A 3 -34.84 -24.26 36.99
N PRO A 4 -35.98 -23.58 36.81
CA PRO A 4 -36.09 -22.50 35.84
C PRO A 4 -35.40 -21.23 36.37
N HIS A 5 -34.53 -20.64 35.55
CA HIS A 5 -33.89 -19.35 35.82
C HIS A 5 -34.86 -18.19 35.54
N LEU A 6 -35.19 -17.42 36.57
CA LEU A 6 -35.91 -16.15 36.46
C LEU A 6 -34.97 -15.01 36.05
N PRO A 7 -35.42 -14.04 35.24
CA PRO A 7 -34.60 -12.93 34.76
C PRO A 7 -34.43 -11.86 35.86
N ARG A 8 -33.19 -11.45 36.14
CA ARG A 8 -32.91 -10.38 37.11
C ARG A 8 -32.63 -9.06 36.38
N VAL A 9 -33.54 -8.12 36.61
CA VAL A 9 -33.56 -6.74 36.10
C VAL A 9 -32.39 -5.91 36.64
N ARG A 10 -31.80 -5.06 35.79
CA ARG A 10 -30.70 -4.12 36.07
C ARG A 10 -31.16 -2.93 36.91
N PRO A 11 -30.28 -2.31 37.73
CA PRO A 11 -30.39 -0.88 37.98
C PRO A 11 -29.25 -0.11 37.31
N ILE A 12 -29.67 0.85 36.49
CA ILE A 12 -28.89 1.98 36.02
C ILE A 12 -28.46 2.81 37.25
N ARG A 13 -27.16 3.08 37.40
CA ARG A 13 -26.66 4.14 38.28
C ARG A 13 -25.85 5.13 37.45
N THR A 14 -26.51 6.25 37.22
CA THR A 14 -26.01 7.49 36.66
C THR A 14 -25.07 8.23 37.62
N LEU A 15 -23.99 8.76 37.02
CA LEU A 15 -23.33 10.06 37.23
C LEU A 15 -22.40 10.38 38.42
N PHE A 16 -21.37 11.16 38.03
CA PHE A 16 -20.49 12.09 38.74
C PHE A 16 -19.36 11.54 39.63
N SER A 17 -18.10 11.72 39.17
CA SER A 17 -17.18 12.64 39.87
C SER A 17 -16.00 13.01 38.97
N ALA A 18 -15.85 14.30 38.74
CA ALA A 18 -14.70 14.93 38.11
C ALA A 18 -13.66 15.37 39.16
N LEU A 19 -12.48 15.78 38.67
CA LEU A 19 -11.38 16.47 39.35
C LEU A 19 -10.43 15.65 40.25
N CYS A 20 -9.23 15.38 39.73
CA CYS A 20 -7.98 15.41 40.50
C CYS A 20 -7.03 16.44 39.88
N THR A 21 -7.13 17.66 40.41
CA THR A 21 -6.03 18.54 40.85
C THR A 21 -4.72 18.56 40.05
N VAL A 22 -4.65 19.59 39.22
CA VAL A 22 -3.53 20.50 38.98
C VAL A 22 -2.54 20.56 40.16
N ALA A 23 -1.34 20.00 39.99
CA ALA A 23 -0.19 20.24 40.87
C ALA A 23 1.14 19.99 40.12
N LEU A 24 1.37 20.70 39.02
CA LEU A 24 2.69 20.77 38.36
C LEU A 24 2.84 22.10 37.58
N GLY A 25 2.40 23.20 38.19
CA GLY A 25 2.50 24.54 37.63
C GLY A 25 3.41 25.44 38.48
N ALA A 26 4.73 25.35 38.31
CA ALA A 26 5.68 26.38 38.78
C ALA A 26 7.12 26.28 38.21
N GLY A 27 7.38 25.50 37.15
CA GLY A 27 8.76 25.18 36.74
C GLY A 27 9.22 25.60 35.34
N LEU A 28 8.36 26.10 34.45
CA LEU A 28 8.68 26.19 33.01
C LEU A 28 8.29 27.51 32.32
N LEU A 29 8.13 28.61 33.06
CA LEU A 29 7.69 29.90 32.50
C LEU A 29 8.82 30.85 32.04
N ALA A 30 10.06 30.37 31.89
CA ALA A 30 11.21 31.22 31.52
C ALA A 30 11.69 31.03 30.06
N GLY A 31 10.80 30.77 29.10
CA GLY A 31 11.23 30.56 27.70
C GLY A 31 10.18 30.70 26.59
N ALA A 32 9.02 31.29 26.83
CA ALA A 32 7.98 31.42 25.80
C ALA A 32 7.91 32.87 25.27
N GLY A 33 8.83 33.22 24.36
CA GLY A 33 8.56 34.32 23.44
C GLY A 33 7.39 33.92 22.52
N PRO A 34 6.56 34.87 22.05
CA PRO A 34 5.49 34.55 21.10
C PRO A 34 6.14 34.13 19.78
N ALA A 35 6.30 32.83 19.58
CA ALA A 35 6.55 32.27 18.26
C ALA A 35 5.24 32.38 17.48
N THR A 36 5.05 33.49 16.77
CA THR A 36 4.06 33.55 15.69
C THR A 36 4.53 32.60 14.60
N ALA A 37 4.14 31.33 14.70
CA ALA A 37 4.14 30.42 13.57
C ALA A 37 3.06 30.93 12.60
N THR A 38 3.49 31.60 11.54
CA THR A 38 2.63 31.85 10.38
C THR A 38 2.22 30.48 9.85
N ALA A 39 0.98 30.07 10.11
CA ALA A 39 0.42 28.89 9.46
C ALA A 39 0.32 29.22 7.98
N GLU A 40 1.27 28.72 7.19
CA GLU A 40 1.15 28.72 5.74
C GLU A 40 -0.14 27.98 5.40
N ALA A 41 -1.08 28.67 4.76
CA ALA A 41 -2.31 28.05 4.29
C ALA A 41 -1.91 26.83 3.45
N PRO A 42 -2.53 25.65 3.63
CA PRO A 42 -2.19 24.51 2.81
C PRO A 42 -2.33 24.94 1.36
N ALA A 43 -1.25 24.87 0.59
CA ALA A 43 -1.34 25.03 -0.85
C ALA A 43 -2.45 24.07 -1.30
N ALA A 44 -3.47 24.59 -1.97
CA ALA A 44 -4.58 23.78 -2.46
C ALA A 44 -3.96 22.71 -3.37
N GLN A 45 -3.82 21.50 -2.83
CA GLN A 45 -3.26 20.40 -3.58
C GLN A 45 -4.26 20.13 -4.70
N ALA A 46 -3.83 20.36 -5.94
CA ALA A 46 -4.66 20.12 -7.10
C ALA A 46 -5.26 18.72 -6.94
N ALA A 47 -6.59 18.63 -6.99
CA ALA A 47 -7.28 17.36 -6.84
C ALA A 47 -6.66 16.37 -7.83
N ALA A 48 -6.16 15.23 -7.32
CA ALA A 48 -5.57 14.23 -8.18
C ALA A 48 -6.61 13.82 -9.23
N GLY A 49 -6.26 13.95 -10.52
CA GLY A 49 -7.13 13.50 -11.60
C GLY A 49 -7.55 12.04 -11.42
N SER A 50 -8.64 11.65 -12.09
CA SER A 50 -9.17 10.27 -12.00
C SER A 50 -8.09 9.24 -12.32
N LYS A 51 -8.06 8.15 -11.55
CA LYS A 51 -7.10 7.06 -11.71
C LYS A 51 -7.77 5.86 -12.37
N VAL A 52 -7.14 5.36 -13.42
CA VAL A 52 -7.42 4.04 -14.00
C VAL A 52 -6.28 3.11 -13.58
N VAL A 53 -6.59 2.12 -12.74
CA VAL A 53 -5.59 1.22 -12.13
C VAL A 53 -5.82 -0.19 -12.64
N GLY A 54 -4.78 -0.79 -13.22
CA GLY A 54 -4.76 -2.19 -13.63
C GLY A 54 -3.94 -3.04 -12.67
N TYR A 55 -4.33 -4.30 -12.46
CA TYR A 55 -3.53 -5.27 -11.72
C TYR A 55 -2.81 -6.18 -12.71
N PHE A 56 -1.48 -6.24 -12.65
CA PHE A 56 -0.68 -7.21 -13.38
C PHE A 56 -0.26 -8.34 -12.45
N THR A 57 -0.71 -9.54 -12.73
CA THR A 57 -0.48 -10.71 -11.88
C THR A 57 0.85 -11.38 -12.23
N GLU A 58 1.73 -11.51 -11.23
CA GLU A 58 3.06 -12.13 -11.31
C GLU A 58 3.04 -13.50 -12.01
N TRP A 59 2.05 -14.33 -11.69
CA TRP A 59 1.92 -15.68 -12.23
C TRP A 59 1.29 -15.73 -13.63
N GLY A 60 0.89 -14.60 -14.19
CA GLY A 60 0.24 -14.51 -15.51
C GLY A 60 1.15 -14.96 -16.66
N VAL A 61 2.46 -14.90 -16.44
CA VAL A 61 3.47 -15.24 -17.45
C VAL A 61 3.71 -16.74 -17.61
N TYR A 62 3.09 -17.57 -16.79
CA TYR A 62 3.14 -19.03 -16.93
C TYR A 62 2.06 -19.52 -17.89
N ASP A 63 1.19 -20.44 -17.47
CA ASP A 63 0.19 -21.08 -18.33
C ASP A 63 -0.81 -20.11 -18.98
N ARG A 64 -0.98 -18.92 -18.40
CA ARG A 64 -1.85 -17.86 -18.95
C ARG A 64 -1.19 -17.13 -20.11
N ASN A 65 0.12 -17.25 -20.26
CA ASN A 65 0.93 -16.64 -21.31
C ASN A 65 0.61 -15.15 -21.52
N TYR A 66 0.40 -14.43 -20.41
CA TYR A 66 0.09 -13.01 -20.40
C TYR A 66 1.26 -12.24 -19.80
N HIS A 67 1.94 -11.48 -20.64
CA HIS A 67 3.17 -10.73 -20.37
C HIS A 67 2.90 -9.23 -20.33
N VAL A 68 3.86 -8.46 -19.81
CA VAL A 68 3.77 -6.98 -19.80
C VAL A 68 3.63 -6.42 -21.22
N LYS A 69 4.26 -7.07 -22.22
CA LYS A 69 4.06 -6.79 -23.65
C LYS A 69 2.60 -6.79 -24.09
N ASN A 70 1.74 -7.60 -23.48
CA ASN A 70 0.31 -7.59 -23.81
C ASN A 70 -0.40 -6.32 -23.34
N ILE A 71 0.10 -5.63 -22.31
CA ILE A 71 -0.42 -4.33 -21.88
C ILE A 71 -0.11 -3.26 -22.93
N GLU A 72 1.12 -3.26 -23.45
CA GLU A 72 1.57 -2.34 -24.51
C GLU A 72 0.83 -2.62 -25.82
N SER A 73 0.96 -3.84 -26.35
CA SER A 73 0.42 -4.21 -27.67
C SER A 73 -1.11 -4.18 -27.76
N SER A 74 -1.84 -4.28 -26.64
CA SER A 74 -3.29 -4.10 -26.63
C SER A 74 -3.75 -2.63 -26.63
N GLY A 75 -2.82 -1.68 -26.48
CA GLY A 75 -3.13 -0.26 -26.28
C GLY A 75 -3.72 0.03 -24.89
N SER A 76 -3.54 -0.87 -23.92
CA SER A 76 -4.01 -0.66 -22.55
C SER A 76 -3.10 0.31 -21.79
N ALA A 77 -1.79 0.29 -22.07
CA ALA A 77 -0.82 1.19 -21.44
C ALA A 77 -1.23 2.67 -21.55
N ASP A 78 -1.72 3.10 -22.72
CA ASP A 78 -2.15 4.49 -22.98
C ASP A 78 -3.40 4.92 -22.18
N LYS A 79 -4.15 3.96 -21.63
CA LYS A 79 -5.39 4.21 -20.90
C LYS A 79 -5.21 4.06 -19.39
N LEU A 80 -4.16 3.35 -18.98
CA LEU A 80 -3.84 3.14 -17.58
C LEU A 80 -3.10 4.35 -17.02
N THR A 81 -3.37 4.63 -15.76
CA THR A 81 -2.60 5.63 -14.99
C THR A 81 -1.65 4.96 -14.00
N HIS A 82 -1.96 3.72 -13.58
CA HIS A 82 -1.19 2.94 -12.61
C HIS A 82 -1.30 1.46 -12.94
N ILE A 83 -0.22 0.72 -12.68
CA ILE A 83 -0.20 -0.73 -12.68
C ILE A 83 0.21 -1.21 -11.29
N ASN A 84 -0.62 -2.06 -10.68
CA ASN A 84 -0.31 -2.74 -9.44
C ASN A 84 0.27 -4.13 -9.77
N TYR A 85 1.58 -4.31 -9.59
CA TYR A 85 2.22 -5.61 -9.67
C TYR A 85 1.80 -6.49 -8.50
N SER A 86 1.30 -7.69 -8.80
CA SER A 86 0.53 -8.50 -7.84
C SER A 86 1.05 -9.94 -7.75
N PHE A 87 1.58 -10.40 -6.62
CA PHE A 87 1.66 -9.72 -5.31
C PHE A 87 3.05 -9.82 -4.71
N GLY A 88 3.43 -8.77 -3.97
CA GLY A 88 4.44 -8.92 -2.94
C GLY A 88 3.90 -9.79 -1.80
N ASN A 89 4.78 -10.58 -1.20
CA ASN A 89 4.46 -11.46 -0.07
C ASN A 89 4.90 -10.82 1.27
N VAL A 90 4.44 -11.38 2.38
CA VAL A 90 4.85 -10.98 3.73
C VAL A 90 5.37 -12.20 4.49
N THR A 91 6.67 -12.20 4.78
CA THR A 91 7.33 -13.30 5.51
C THR A 91 8.02 -12.72 6.74
N GLY A 92 7.69 -13.24 7.92
CA GLY A 92 8.27 -12.75 9.18
C GLY A 92 8.03 -11.26 9.44
N GLY A 93 6.89 -10.73 8.99
CA GLY A 93 6.54 -9.31 9.12
C GLY A 93 7.31 -8.36 8.20
N LYS A 94 8.02 -8.89 7.19
CA LYS A 94 8.76 -8.11 6.19
C LYS A 94 8.21 -8.39 4.79
N CYS A 95 8.33 -7.42 3.90
CA CYS A 95 8.07 -7.64 2.48
C CYS A 95 9.03 -8.72 1.94
N ALA A 96 8.48 -9.61 1.14
CA ALA A 96 9.21 -10.65 0.45
C ALA A 96 8.70 -10.75 -0.99
N MET A 97 9.54 -11.25 -1.88
CA MET A 97 9.12 -11.57 -3.25
C MET A 97 8.15 -12.77 -3.21
N GLY A 98 7.09 -12.74 -4.00
CA GLY A 98 6.20 -13.88 -4.17
C GLY A 98 6.92 -15.00 -4.94
N ASP A 99 7.32 -14.67 -6.16
CA ASP A 99 8.05 -15.54 -7.08
C ASP A 99 9.22 -14.77 -7.73
N ALA A 100 10.42 -15.02 -7.21
CA ALA A 100 11.64 -14.38 -7.71
C ALA A 100 11.93 -14.71 -9.17
N TYR A 101 11.56 -15.90 -9.64
CA TYR A 101 11.82 -16.28 -11.01
C TYR A 101 10.99 -15.43 -11.98
N ALA A 102 9.68 -15.31 -11.74
CA ALA A 102 8.82 -14.45 -12.56
C ALA A 102 9.22 -12.97 -12.45
N ALA A 103 9.53 -12.51 -11.24
CA ALA A 103 9.80 -11.10 -10.97
C ALA A 103 11.11 -10.60 -11.58
N THR A 104 12.23 -11.31 -11.36
CA THR A 104 13.59 -10.81 -11.67
C THR A 104 14.45 -11.71 -12.54
N ASP A 105 14.17 -13.02 -12.63
CA ASP A 105 15.16 -13.96 -13.20
C ASP A 105 14.76 -14.54 -14.56
N ARG A 106 13.46 -14.57 -14.89
CA ARG A 106 12.96 -15.05 -16.18
C ARG A 106 13.55 -14.21 -17.31
N ALA A 107 14.32 -14.84 -18.19
CA ALA A 107 14.78 -14.21 -19.42
C ALA A 107 13.64 -14.14 -20.44
N TYR A 108 13.45 -12.96 -21.02
CA TYR A 108 12.53 -12.73 -22.12
C TYR A 108 13.24 -12.84 -23.47
N THR A 109 12.56 -13.44 -24.45
CA THR A 109 13.00 -13.36 -25.85
C THR A 109 12.62 -12.00 -26.43
N ALA A 110 13.23 -11.62 -27.56
CA ALA A 110 12.82 -10.43 -28.31
C ALA A 110 11.33 -10.45 -28.73
N ALA A 111 10.77 -11.64 -28.94
CA ALA A 111 9.35 -11.77 -29.29
C ALA A 111 8.44 -11.45 -28.11
N ASP A 112 8.86 -11.79 -26.89
CA ASP A 112 8.05 -11.66 -25.68
C ASP A 112 8.32 -10.35 -24.92
N SER A 113 9.44 -9.68 -25.20
CA SER A 113 9.82 -8.43 -24.53
C SER A 113 9.10 -7.21 -25.08
N VAL A 114 8.88 -6.22 -24.22
CA VAL A 114 8.21 -4.95 -24.57
C VAL A 114 9.04 -4.16 -25.58
N ASP A 115 10.36 -4.07 -25.37
CA ASP A 115 11.28 -3.30 -26.21
C ASP A 115 11.72 -4.03 -27.49
N GLY A 116 11.35 -5.29 -27.65
CA GLY A 116 11.75 -6.12 -28.79
C GLY A 116 13.20 -6.61 -28.72
N VAL A 117 13.87 -6.50 -27.57
CA VAL A 117 15.24 -6.99 -27.34
C VAL A 117 15.21 -8.19 -26.40
N ALA A 118 16.00 -9.23 -26.70
CA ALA A 118 16.11 -10.40 -25.83
C ALA A 118 17.01 -10.08 -24.63
N ASP A 119 16.65 -10.60 -23.45
CA ASP A 119 17.49 -10.47 -22.26
C ASP A 119 18.82 -11.24 -22.44
N THR A 120 19.91 -10.67 -21.92
CA THR A 120 21.21 -11.30 -21.82
C THR A 120 21.41 -11.97 -20.46
N TRP A 121 22.46 -12.77 -20.33
CA TRP A 121 22.77 -13.48 -19.08
C TRP A 121 23.49 -12.60 -18.05
N ASP A 122 24.12 -11.53 -18.50
CA ASP A 122 24.96 -10.63 -17.71
C ASP A 122 24.26 -9.32 -17.31
N GLN A 123 23.01 -9.09 -17.78
CA GLN A 123 22.25 -7.90 -17.38
C GLN A 123 21.80 -7.99 -15.91
N PRO A 124 21.73 -6.84 -15.20
CA PRO A 124 21.47 -6.82 -13.76
C PRO A 124 20.02 -7.13 -13.37
N LEU A 125 19.06 -7.06 -14.30
CA LEU A 125 17.64 -7.26 -14.04
C LEU A 125 16.95 -7.94 -15.23
N ARG A 126 16.16 -8.98 -14.99
CA ARG A 126 15.26 -9.60 -15.97
C ARG A 126 13.86 -9.71 -15.38
N GLY A 127 13.05 -10.65 -15.88
CA GLY A 127 11.73 -10.93 -15.36
C GLY A 127 10.74 -9.80 -15.63
N ASN A 128 9.58 -9.89 -14.98
CA ASN A 128 8.51 -8.91 -15.12
C ASN A 128 8.96 -7.49 -14.75
N PHE A 129 9.93 -7.36 -13.85
CA PHE A 129 10.45 -6.05 -13.45
C PHE A 129 11.31 -5.37 -14.52
N ASN A 130 12.00 -6.13 -15.37
CA ASN A 130 12.68 -5.55 -16.52
C ASN A 130 11.71 -5.13 -17.64
N GLN A 131 10.52 -5.74 -17.67
CA GLN A 131 9.52 -5.48 -18.71
C GLN A 131 8.59 -4.30 -18.38
N LEU A 132 8.53 -3.86 -17.12
CA LEU A 132 7.76 -2.70 -16.66
C LEU A 132 8.60 -1.42 -16.72
#